data_AF-A0A8T5FA74-F1
#
_entry.id   AF-A0A8T5FA74-F1
#
_cell.length_a   1.000
_cell.length_b   1.000
_cell.length_c   1.000
_cell.angle_alpha   90.00
_cell.angle_beta   90.00
_cell.angle_gamma   90.00
#
_symmetry.space_group_name_H-M   'P 1'
#
loop_
_entity.id
_entity.type
_entity.pdbx_description
1 polymer ?
#
loop_
_entity_poly.entity_id
_entity_poly.type
_entity_poly.pdbx_seq_one_letter_code
_entity_poly.pdbx_strand_id
1 'polypeptide(L)'
;MSLIKKKKKKSRKSSKRPGKNLLTTDYTGRQVQAKVVITQGFHIETPSLIEYVPNYTKCNSCKMFLGKKEEDLADVLDYNCIECFEMQIEEEFSSNNMMIASLEVSKNKRRKK
;
A
#
# COMPACT_ATOMS: atom_id res chain seq x y z
N MET A 1 -11.60 -24.79 -57.41
CA MET A 1 -11.42 -23.37 -57.07
C MET A 1 -12.00 -23.14 -55.68
N SER A 2 -11.14 -22.90 -54.69
CA SER A 2 -11.42 -23.07 -53.27
C SER A 2 -12.16 -21.88 -52.63
N LEU A 3 -13.17 -22.19 -51.81
CA LEU A 3 -13.91 -21.23 -50.99
C LEU A 3 -13.02 -20.73 -49.85
N ILE A 4 -12.53 -19.49 -49.96
CA ILE A 4 -11.75 -18.81 -48.92
C ILE A 4 -12.66 -18.57 -47.71
N LYS A 5 -12.59 -19.47 -46.72
CA LYS A 5 -13.21 -19.28 -45.41
C LYS A 5 -12.50 -18.11 -44.70
N LYS A 6 -13.10 -16.92 -44.72
CA LYS A 6 -12.68 -15.79 -43.88
C LYS A 6 -12.72 -16.27 -42.42
N LYS A 7 -11.55 -16.53 -41.83
CA LYS A 7 -11.42 -16.84 -40.41
C LYS A 7 -11.98 -15.64 -39.64
N LYS A 8 -13.14 -15.82 -39.00
CA LYS A 8 -13.69 -14.88 -38.02
C LYS A 8 -12.54 -14.54 -37.06
N LYS A 9 -12.05 -13.29 -37.08
CA LYS A 9 -11.18 -12.76 -36.03
C LYS A 9 -11.91 -13.04 -34.72
N LYS A 10 -11.43 -14.02 -33.96
CA LYS A 10 -11.82 -14.17 -32.55
C LYS A 10 -11.42 -12.84 -31.91
N SER A 11 -12.39 -11.97 -31.68
CA SER A 11 -12.22 -10.86 -30.78
C SER A 11 -11.71 -11.49 -29.49
N ARG A 12 -10.42 -11.29 -29.18
CA ARG A 12 -9.90 -11.56 -27.85
C ARG A 12 -10.73 -10.63 -26.97
N LYS A 13 -11.81 -11.16 -26.38
CA LYS A 13 -12.54 -10.49 -25.33
C LYS A 13 -11.50 -10.32 -24.22
N SER A 14 -10.83 -9.18 -24.21
CA SER A 14 -10.06 -8.76 -23.05
C SER A 14 -11.08 -8.68 -21.92
N SER A 15 -11.11 -9.68 -21.05
CA SER A 15 -11.83 -9.57 -19.80
C SER A 15 -11.03 -8.64 -18.88
N LYS A 16 -10.94 -7.36 -19.28
CA LYS A 16 -10.78 -6.27 -18.32
C LYS A 16 -12.10 -6.20 -17.56
N ARG A 17 -12.28 -7.10 -16.60
CA ARG A 17 -13.29 -6.92 -15.55
C ARG A 17 -12.62 -6.04 -14.48
N PRO A 18 -13.03 -4.78 -14.32
CA PRO A 18 -12.65 -4.04 -13.14
C PRO A 18 -13.37 -4.71 -11.95
N GLY A 19 -12.64 -5.04 -10.89
CA GLY A 19 -13.26 -5.46 -9.62
C GLY A 19 -13.07 -6.92 -9.19
N LYS A 20 -12.20 -7.71 -9.83
CA LYS A 20 -11.71 -8.95 -9.18
C LYS A 20 -10.31 -8.67 -8.64
N ASN A 21 -10.18 -8.63 -7.31
CA ASN A 21 -8.86 -8.64 -6.66
C ASN A 21 -8.13 -9.88 -7.20
N LEU A 22 -7.13 -9.66 -8.04
CA LEU A 22 -6.23 -10.73 -8.48
C LEU A 22 -5.55 -11.24 -7.23
N LEU A 23 -5.65 -12.53 -6.95
CA LEU A 23 -4.99 -13.16 -5.81
C LEU A 23 -3.83 -14.01 -6.32
N THR A 24 -2.70 -13.94 -5.64
CA THR A 24 -1.54 -14.81 -5.84
C THR A 24 -1.17 -15.45 -4.52
N THR A 25 -0.51 -16.61 -4.57
CA THR A 25 0.15 -17.20 -3.41
C THR A 25 1.52 -16.58 -3.27
N ASP A 26 1.86 -16.15 -2.06
CA ASP A 26 3.22 -15.73 -1.75
C ASP A 26 4.14 -16.90 -1.39
N TYR A 27 5.41 -16.60 -1.11
CA TYR A 27 6.42 -17.59 -0.74
C TYR A 27 6.13 -18.30 0.59
N THR A 28 5.23 -17.74 1.42
CA THR A 28 4.75 -18.37 2.66
C THR A 28 3.49 -19.22 2.45
N GLY A 29 2.92 -19.23 1.24
CA GLY A 29 1.68 -19.91 0.90
C GLY A 29 0.40 -19.13 1.24
N ARG A 30 0.51 -17.85 1.66
CA ARG A 30 -0.63 -16.97 1.95
C ARG A 30 -1.21 -16.42 0.63
N GLN A 31 -2.54 -16.31 0.57
CA GLN A 31 -3.19 -15.58 -0.51
C GLN A 31 -3.08 -14.07 -0.28
N VAL A 32 -2.48 -13.37 -1.24
CA VAL A 32 -2.23 -11.94 -1.22
C VAL A 32 -2.74 -11.33 -2.52
N GLN A 33 -3.11 -10.04 -2.48
CA GLN A 33 -3.44 -9.31 -3.71
C GLN A 33 -2.24 -9.32 -4.66
N ALA A 34 -2.49 -9.51 -5.95
CA ALA A 34 -1.47 -9.58 -6.97
C ALA A 34 -1.47 -8.32 -7.83
N LYS A 35 -0.27 -7.85 -8.16
CA LYS A 35 -0.02 -6.82 -9.15
C LYS A 35 0.48 -7.47 -10.43
N VAL A 36 -0.08 -7.06 -11.57
CA VAL A 36 0.40 -7.49 -12.89
C VAL A 36 1.62 -6.67 -13.26
N VAL A 37 2.75 -7.34 -13.45
CA VAL A 37 3.99 -6.75 -13.95
C VAL A 37 4.19 -7.27 -15.37
N ILE A 38 4.23 -6.36 -16.34
CA ILE A 38 4.46 -6.69 -17.75
C ILE A 38 5.88 -6.24 -18.09
N THR A 39 6.78 -7.18 -18.30
CA THR A 39 8.15 -6.91 -18.76
C THR A 39 8.19 -7.03 -20.28
N GLN A 40 8.62 -5.96 -20.95
CA GLN A 40 8.83 -5.95 -22.40
C GLN A 40 10.29 -6.23 -22.70
N GLY A 41 10.56 -7.06 -23.70
CA GLY A 41 11.92 -7.32 -24.18
C GLY A 41 12.50 -6.11 -24.91
N PHE A 42 13.83 -6.08 -25.04
CA PHE A 42 14.54 -5.00 -25.74
C PHE A 42 14.21 -4.94 -27.25
N HIS A 43 13.89 -6.09 -27.86
CA HIS A 43 13.48 -6.16 -29.27
C HIS A 43 11.95 -6.21 -29.39
N ILE A 44 11.44 -5.56 -30.44
CA ILE A 44 9.99 -5.46 -30.73
C ILE A 44 9.37 -6.84 -31.00
N GLU A 45 10.16 -7.79 -31.50
CA GLU A 45 9.72 -9.16 -31.80
C GLU A 45 9.63 -10.06 -30.56
N THR A 46 10.26 -9.66 -29.44
CA THR A 46 10.26 -10.47 -28.22
C THR A 46 8.89 -10.38 -27.54
N PRO A 47 8.24 -11.52 -27.23
CA PRO A 47 6.95 -11.49 -26.53
C PRO A 47 7.12 -10.89 -25.13
N SER A 48 6.17 -10.04 -24.73
CA SER A 48 6.11 -9.50 -23.37
C SER A 48 5.81 -10.62 -22.37
N LEU A 49 6.57 -10.69 -21.28
CA LEU A 49 6.29 -11.59 -20.17
C LEU A 49 5.31 -10.90 -19.21
N ILE A 50 4.32 -11.65 -18.74
CA ILE A 50 3.31 -11.18 -17.81
C ILE A 50 3.47 -11.99 -16.53
N GLU A 51 3.89 -11.32 -15.46
CA GLU A 51 4.09 -11.92 -14.14
C GLU A 51 3.08 -11.36 -13.14
N TYR A 52 2.59 -12.23 -12.27
CA TYR A 52 1.71 -11.85 -11.15
C TYR A 52 2.55 -11.84 -9.88
N VAL A 53 2.80 -10.64 -9.34
CA VAL A 53 3.66 -10.45 -8.17
C VAL A 53 2.80 -10.09 -6.96
N PRO A 54 3.07 -10.62 -5.75
CA PRO A 54 2.39 -10.19 -4.54
C PRO A 54 2.50 -8.67 -4.33
N ASN A 55 1.37 -8.03 -4.03
CA ASN A 55 1.26 -6.61 -3.74
C ASN A 55 1.16 -6.42 -2.23
N TYR A 56 2.32 -6.40 -1.57
CA TYR A 56 2.42 -6.11 -0.14
C TYR A 56 2.31 -4.61 0.13
N THR A 57 1.61 -4.27 1.19
CA THR A 57 1.55 -2.90 1.68
C THR A 57 2.89 -2.52 2.29
N LYS A 58 3.34 -1.29 2.06
CA LYS A 58 4.60 -0.78 2.60
C LYS A 58 4.31 0.31 3.62
N CYS A 59 5.11 0.35 4.68
CA CYS A 59 5.13 1.43 5.65
C CYS A 59 5.40 2.77 4.94
N ASN A 60 4.65 3.81 5.29
CA ASN A 60 4.84 5.14 4.71
C ASN A 60 6.17 5.78 5.13
N SER A 61 6.60 5.57 6.38
CA SER A 61 7.84 6.13 6.92
C SER A 61 9.09 5.38 6.47
N CYS A 62 9.24 4.09 6.80
CA CYS A 62 10.47 3.34 6.55
C CYS A 62 10.49 2.53 5.25
N LYS A 63 9.36 2.45 4.52
CA LYS A 63 9.20 1.69 3.25
C LYS A 63 9.37 0.17 3.36
N MET A 64 9.50 -0.38 4.57
CA MET A 64 9.46 -1.82 4.81
C MET A 64 8.05 -2.38 4.61
N PHE A 65 7.96 -3.66 4.24
CA PHE A 65 6.69 -4.33 4.04
C PHE A 65 5.98 -4.56 5.37
N LEU A 66 4.68 -4.24 5.42
CA LEU A 66 3.86 -4.44 6.60
C LEU A 66 3.58 -5.93 6.81
N GLY A 67 3.65 -6.36 8.06
CA GLY A 67 3.23 -7.69 8.46
C GLY A 67 1.70 -7.84 8.41
N LYS A 68 1.19 -9.08 8.46
CA LYS A 68 -0.26 -9.34 8.39
C LYS A 68 -1.09 -8.53 9.39
N LYS A 69 -0.66 -8.48 10.66
CA LYS A 69 -1.37 -7.74 11.71
C LYS A 69 -1.31 -6.23 11.50
N GLU A 70 -0.21 -5.73 10.93
CA GLU A 70 -0.04 -4.32 10.61
C GLU A 70 -0.90 -3.94 9.40
N GLU A 71 -1.00 -4.81 8.40
CA GLU A 71 -1.93 -4.65 7.27
C GLU A 71 -3.39 -4.63 7.74
N ASP A 72 -3.77 -5.56 8.63
CA ASP A 72 -5.14 -5.65 9.16
C ASP A 72 -5.53 -4.40 10.00
N LEU A 73 -4.54 -3.70 10.55
CA LEU A 73 -4.69 -2.48 11.35
C LEU A 73 -4.18 -1.22 10.62
N ALA A 74 -3.95 -1.28 9.31
CA ALA A 74 -3.29 -0.21 8.56
C ALA A 74 -4.05 1.12 8.64
N ASP A 75 -5.38 1.08 8.72
CA ASP A 75 -6.21 2.28 8.86
C ASP A 75 -6.04 2.98 10.22
N VAL A 76 -5.65 2.25 11.27
CA VAL A 76 -5.38 2.81 12.61
C VAL A 76 -3.92 3.25 12.74
N LEU A 77 -3.01 2.53 12.08
CA LEU A 77 -1.57 2.79 12.10
C LEU A 77 -1.14 3.79 11.02
N ASP A 78 -2.06 4.46 10.33
CA ASP A 78 -1.78 5.37 9.21
C ASP A 78 -0.85 4.78 8.14
N TYR A 79 -1.02 3.49 7.85
CA TYR A 79 -0.16 2.73 6.94
C TYR A 79 1.33 2.79 7.34
N ASN A 80 1.63 2.89 8.64
CA ASN A 80 2.97 2.75 9.21
C ASN A 80 3.16 1.38 9.86
N CYS A 81 4.42 0.94 9.95
CA CYS A 81 4.78 -0.18 10.81
C CYS A 81 4.68 0.25 12.27
N ILE A 82 4.54 -0.71 13.18
CA ILE A 82 4.32 -0.46 14.62
C ILE A 82 5.42 0.43 15.18
N GLU A 83 6.68 0.15 14.86
CA GLU A 83 7.83 0.96 15.31
C GLU A 83 7.74 2.42 14.85
N CYS A 84 7.34 2.66 13.59
CA CYS A 84 7.21 4.03 13.08
C CYS A 84 6.01 4.75 13.69
N PHE A 85 4.93 4.02 13.97
CA PHE A 85 3.76 4.57 14.62
C PHE A 85 4.02 4.95 16.08
N GLU A 86 4.76 4.11 16.82
CA GLU A 86 5.19 4.41 18.19
C GLU A 86 6.03 5.69 18.25
N MET A 87 7.00 5.86 17.35
CA MET A 87 7.80 7.08 17.28
C MET A 87 6.97 8.35 17.01
N GLN A 88 5.96 8.25 16.14
CA GLN A 88 5.06 9.38 15.86
C GLN A 88 4.26 9.78 17.09
N ILE A 89 3.74 8.80 17.82
CA ILE A 89 2.99 9.02 19.05
C ILE A 89 3.88 9.69 20.11
N GLU A 90 5.10 9.20 20.32
CA GLU A 90 6.03 9.78 21.29
C GLU A 90 6.37 11.25 20.97
N GLU A 91 6.55 11.58 19.69
CA GLU A 91 6.82 12.94 19.23
C GLU A 91 5.60 13.87 19.44
N GLU A 92 4.39 13.39 19.18
CA GLU A 92 3.15 14.12 19.45
C GLU A 92 2.92 14.35 20.95
N PHE A 93 3.18 13.36 21.81
CA PHE A 93 3.07 13.54 23.26
C PHE A 93 4.08 14.55 23.80
N SER A 94 5.32 14.54 23.30
CA SER A 94 6.35 15.50 23.69
C SER A 94 5.95 16.94 23.33
N SER A 95 5.48 17.15 22.10
CA SER A 95 5.07 18.48 21.61
C SER A 95 3.80 18.99 22.31
N ASN A 96 2.82 18.12 22.59
CA ASN A 96 1.61 18.49 23.33
C ASN A 96 1.92 18.85 24.80
N ASN A 97 2.84 18.13 25.46
CA ASN A 97 3.20 18.43 26.83
C ASN A 97 3.89 19.81 26.97
N MET A 98 4.71 20.21 25.99
CA MET A 98 5.30 21.56 25.95
C MET A 98 4.24 22.68 25.84
N MET A 99 3.15 22.43 25.11
CA MET A 99 2.06 23.41 24.94
C MET A 99 1.20 23.53 26.21
N ILE A 100 0.97 22.42 26.93
CA ILE A 100 0.19 22.42 28.18
C ILE A 100 0.96 23.16 29.29
N ALA A 101 2.26 22.91 29.44
CA ALA A 101 3.08 23.57 30.47
C ALA A 101 3.15 25.10 30.32
N SER A 102 3.04 25.61 29.09
CA SER A 102 3.07 27.05 28.82
C SER A 102 1.80 27.79 29.27
N LEU A 103 0.66 27.09 29.34
CA LEU A 103 -0.64 27.68 29.72
C LEU A 103 -0.84 27.79 31.23
N GLU A 104 -0.18 26.96 32.05
CA GLU A 104 -0.41 26.94 33.50
C GLU A 104 0.30 28.05 34.29
N VAL A 105 1.32 28.71 33.71
CA VAL A 105 2.15 29.70 34.42
C VAL A 105 1.51 31.10 34.49
N SER A 106 0.41 31.35 33.78
CA SER A 106 -0.30 32.64 33.81
C SER A 106 -1.44 32.69 34.85
N LYS A 107 -1.21 32.27 36.09
CA LYS A 107 -2.09 32.62 37.21
C LYS A 107 -1.48 33.76 38.02
N ASN A 108 -1.89 34.96 37.63
CA ASN A 108 -1.58 36.25 38.25
C ASN A 108 -1.52 36.19 39.79
N LYS A 109 -0.32 36.36 40.35
CA LYS A 109 -0.12 36.79 41.74
C LYS A 109 -0.69 38.20 41.94
N ARG A 110 -2.00 38.32 42.15
CA ARG A 110 -2.56 39.54 42.75
C ARG A 110 -2.43 39.45 44.27
N ARG A 111 -1.26 39.89 44.76
CA ARG A 111 -1.11 40.40 46.13
C ARG A 111 -2.11 41.54 46.30
N LYS A 112 -3.06 41.42 47.22
CA LYS A 112 -3.72 42.59 47.81
C LYS A 112 -3.37 42.63 49.29
N LYS A 113 -3.00 43.85 49.67
CA LYS A 113 -2.39 44.31 50.91
C LYS A 113 -3.48 44.66 51.92
#